data_AF-A0A9E2ZAD4-F1
#
_entry.id   AF-A0A9E2ZAD4-F1
#
_cell.length_a   1.000
_cell.length_b   1.000
_cell.length_c   1.000
_cell.angle_alpha   90.00
_cell.angle_beta   90.00
_cell.angle_gamma   90.00
#
_symmetry.space_group_name_H-M   'P 1'
#
loop_
_entity.id
_entity.type
_entity.pdbx_description
1 polymer ?
#
loop_
_entity_poly.entity_id
_entity_poly.type
_entity_poly.pdbx_seq_one_letter_code
_entity_poly.pdbx_strand_id
1 'polypeptide(L)'
;DLRRSDQPLPEADVALMQASLYHFLPEAGELIDRMLAAARERVIVSEPVRNLASSRISIIRAVGRVAADPGVGGHAQRFNEQTLEELMGRYRERLRDQFTIPGGREKVYVLEARAPHPA
;
A
#
# COMPACT_ATOMS: atom_id res chain seq x y z
N ASP A 1 2.84 16.41 9.69
CA ASP A 1 2.35 15.89 8.40
C ASP A 1 3.52 15.21 7.70
N LEU A 2 3.42 13.90 7.43
CA LEU A 2 4.52 13.13 6.82
C LEU A 2 4.85 13.58 5.39
N ARG A 3 3.90 14.22 4.69
CA ARG A 3 4.09 14.75 3.33
C ARG A 3 4.94 16.02 3.26
N ARG A 4 5.16 16.69 4.40
CA ARG A 4 5.91 17.95 4.49
C ARG A 4 7.10 17.87 5.44
N SER A 5 7.38 16.67 5.96
CA SER A 5 8.42 16.47 6.96
C SER A 5 9.64 15.85 6.31
N ASP A 6 10.75 16.59 6.34
CA ASP A 6 12.08 16.11 5.95
C ASP A 6 12.77 15.32 7.06
N GLN A 7 12.14 15.23 8.25
CA GLN A 7 12.67 14.41 9.32
C GLN A 7 12.62 12.92 8.94
N PRO A 8 13.70 12.16 9.23
CA PRO A 8 13.70 10.71 9.11
C PRO A 8 12.53 10.09 9.88
N LEU A 9 11.99 8.98 9.36
CA LEU A 9 11.07 8.17 10.13
C LEU A 9 11.82 7.55 11.33
N PRO A 10 11.16 7.35 12.48
CA PRO A 10 11.79 6.68 13.61
C PRO A 10 12.23 5.26 13.21
N GLU A 11 13.41 4.85 13.64
CA GLU A 11 13.89 3.49 13.37
C GLU A 11 13.00 2.44 14.04
N ALA A 12 12.71 1.37 13.32
CA ALA A 12 11.92 0.25 13.80
C ALA A 12 12.41 -1.05 13.16
N ASP A 13 12.14 -2.19 13.80
CA ASP A 13 12.49 -3.48 13.20
C ASP A 13 11.64 -3.74 11.95
N VAL A 14 10.36 -3.36 12.03
CA VAL A 14 9.40 -3.44 10.92
C VAL A 14 8.64 -2.13 10.77
N ALA A 15 8.54 -1.62 9.54
CA ALA A 15 7.67 -0.50 9.20
C ALA A 15 6.42 -1.01 8.47
N LEU A 16 5.23 -0.60 8.91
CA LEU A 16 3.93 -1.00 8.35
C LEU A 16 3.21 0.20 7.75
N MET A 17 2.79 0.08 6.51
CA MET A 17 1.81 0.94 5.86
C MET A 17 0.55 0.12 5.61
N GLN A 18 -0.57 0.52 6.20
CA GLN A 18 -1.83 -0.20 6.09
C GLN A 18 -2.95 0.73 5.64
N ALA A 19 -3.52 0.45 4.47
CA ALA A 19 -4.64 1.13 3.86
C ALA A 19 -4.57 2.66 3.87
N SER A 20 -3.36 3.21 3.70
CA SER A 20 -3.09 4.65 3.83
C SER A 20 -2.03 5.18 2.86
N LEU A 21 -1.37 4.33 2.08
CA LEU A 21 -0.38 4.73 1.08
C LEU A 21 -0.97 5.68 0.02
N TYR A 22 -2.26 5.51 -0.32
CA TYR A 22 -2.92 6.35 -1.33
C TYR A 22 -2.96 7.85 -0.96
N HIS A 23 -2.82 8.21 0.33
CA HIS A 23 -2.72 9.59 0.76
C HIS A 23 -1.43 10.30 0.31
N PHE A 24 -0.46 9.51 -0.17
CA PHE A 24 0.84 9.97 -0.64
C PHE A 24 0.97 9.93 -2.16
N LEU A 25 -0.12 9.72 -2.89
CA LEU A 25 -0.10 9.83 -4.35
C LEU A 25 0.12 11.29 -4.81
N PRO A 26 0.84 11.49 -5.93
CA PRO A 26 1.49 10.46 -6.75
C PRO A 26 2.88 10.00 -6.25
N GLU A 27 3.48 10.67 -5.27
CA GLU A 27 4.85 10.43 -4.77
C GLU A 27 4.96 9.27 -3.75
N ALA A 28 4.05 8.30 -3.77
CA ALA A 28 3.96 7.24 -2.76
C ALA A 28 5.25 6.40 -2.62
N GLY A 29 6.04 6.31 -3.69
CA GLY A 29 7.37 5.66 -3.66
C GLY A 29 8.34 6.31 -2.69
N GLU A 30 8.33 7.65 -2.57
CA GLU A 30 9.25 8.35 -1.65
C GLU A 30 8.99 7.97 -0.19
N LEU A 31 7.73 7.73 0.17
CA LEU A 31 7.40 7.25 1.50
C LEU A 31 7.89 5.82 1.72
N ILE A 32 7.75 4.94 0.73
CA ILE A 32 8.27 3.56 0.80
C ILE A 32 9.80 3.60 0.96
N ASP A 33 10.49 4.47 0.24
CA ASP A 33 11.95 4.65 0.35
C ASP A 33 12.35 5.07 1.77
N ARG A 34 11.61 6.00 2.38
CA ARG A 34 11.82 6.42 3.78
C ARG A 34 11.53 5.30 4.77
N MET A 35 10.50 4.48 4.51
CA MET A 35 10.19 3.30 5.33
C MET A 35 11.32 2.27 5.23
N LEU A 36 11.86 2.02 4.03
CA LEU A 36 12.99 1.13 3.82
C LEU A 36 14.25 1.62 4.52
N ALA A 37 14.48 2.94 4.57
CA ALA A 37 15.61 3.54 5.28
C ALA A 37 15.49 3.41 6.81
N ALA A 38 14.28 3.45 7.36
CA ALA A 38 14.03 3.38 8.81
C ALA A 38 13.85 1.95 9.33
N ALA A 39 13.45 1.00 8.49
CA ALA A 39 13.25 -0.39 8.87
C ALA A 39 14.59 -1.13 9.01
N ARG A 40 14.76 -1.92 10.07
CA ARG A 40 15.94 -2.79 10.24
C ARG A 40 15.79 -4.11 9.48
N GLU A 41 14.58 -4.67 9.48
CA GLU A 41 14.29 -5.96 8.87
C GLU A 41 13.37 -5.81 7.66
N ARG A 42 12.15 -5.27 7.85
CA ARG A 42 11.10 -5.38 6.84
C ARG A 42 10.24 -4.13 6.70
N VAL A 43 9.76 -3.91 5.48
CA VAL A 43 8.66 -3.00 5.19
C VAL A 43 7.46 -3.82 4.73
N ILE A 44 6.30 -3.58 5.32
CA ILE A 44 5.03 -4.21 4.93
C ILE A 44 4.13 -3.12 4.39
N VAL A 45 3.65 -3.30 3.16
CA VAL A 45 2.65 -2.43 2.55
C VAL A 45 1.41 -3.26 2.27
N SER A 46 0.30 -2.88 2.89
CA SER A 46 -1.00 -3.52 2.78
C SER A 46 -2.00 -2.50 2.25
N GLU A 47 -2.42 -2.63 0.98
CA GLU A 47 -3.23 -1.60 0.33
C GLU A 47 -4.49 -2.17 -0.34
N PRO A 48 -5.66 -1.53 -0.15
CA PRO A 48 -6.87 -1.86 -0.88
C PRO A 48 -6.67 -1.67 -2.38
N VAL A 49 -6.83 -2.74 -3.15
CA VAL A 49 -6.71 -2.75 -4.61
C VAL A 49 -8.05 -2.96 -5.32
N ARG A 50 -9.10 -3.37 -4.58
CA ARG A 50 -10.45 -3.56 -5.13
C ARG A 50 -11.50 -2.94 -4.21
N ASN A 51 -12.41 -2.18 -4.80
CA ASN A 51 -13.58 -1.66 -4.10
C ASN A 51 -14.69 -2.74 -4.06
N LEU A 52 -15.34 -2.95 -2.90
CA LEU A 52 -16.50 -3.85 -2.74
C LEU A 52 -17.67 -3.48 -3.68
N ALA A 53 -17.72 -2.24 -4.17
CA ALA A 53 -18.65 -1.79 -5.20
C ALA A 53 -18.55 -2.55 -6.54
N SER A 54 -17.53 -3.40 -6.76
CA SER A 54 -17.41 -4.26 -7.94
C SER A 54 -17.80 -5.72 -7.70
N SER A 55 -18.32 -6.08 -6.52
CA SER A 55 -18.71 -7.46 -6.20
C SER A 55 -19.70 -8.06 -7.21
N ARG A 56 -19.55 -9.37 -7.50
CA ARG A 56 -20.47 -10.15 -8.36
C ARG A 56 -21.83 -10.41 -7.69
N ILE A 57 -21.93 -10.21 -6.38
CA ILE A 57 -23.15 -10.37 -5.59
C ILE A 57 -23.81 -8.99 -5.43
N SER A 58 -25.02 -8.83 -5.97
CA SER A 58 -25.76 -7.56 -6.07
C SER A 58 -26.01 -6.88 -4.73
N ILE A 59 -26.25 -7.66 -3.66
CA ILE A 59 -26.49 -7.12 -2.31
C ILE A 59 -25.19 -6.57 -1.69
N ILE A 60 -24.06 -7.28 -1.86
CA ILE A 60 -22.74 -6.85 -1.37
C ILE A 60 -22.27 -5.61 -2.15
N ARG A 61 -22.60 -5.52 -3.44
CA ARG A 61 -22.34 -4.34 -4.26
C ARG A 61 -23.08 -3.10 -3.75
N ALA A 62 -24.34 -3.24 -3.33
CA ALA A 62 -25.14 -2.13 -2.82
C ALA A 62 -24.59 -1.59 -1.49
N VAL A 63 -24.28 -2.49 -0.54
CA VAL A 63 -23.66 -2.12 0.74
C VAL A 63 -22.25 -1.55 0.52
N GLY A 64 -21.48 -2.15 -0.39
CA GLY A 64 -20.15 -1.69 -0.76
C GLY A 64 -20.16 -0.31 -1.42
N ARG A 65 -21.17 0.03 -2.21
CA ARG A 65 -21.33 1.38 -2.78
C ARG A 65 -21.65 2.41 -1.71
N VAL A 66 -22.56 2.11 -0.79
CA VAL A 66 -22.90 3.04 0.30
C VAL A 66 -21.74 3.22 1.29
N ALA A 67 -20.98 2.17 1.58
CA ALA A 67 -19.82 2.24 2.47
C ALA A 67 -18.57 2.84 1.81
N ALA A 68 -18.47 2.77 0.48
CA ALA A 68 -17.37 3.37 -0.29
C ALA A 68 -17.71 4.73 -0.89
N ASP A 69 -18.91 5.26 -0.63
CA ASP A 69 -19.32 6.61 -0.95
C ASP A 69 -19.11 7.48 0.29
N PRO A 70 -17.96 8.18 0.41
CA PRO A 70 -17.67 9.00 1.59
C PRO A 70 -18.57 10.23 1.72
N GLY A 71 -19.49 10.49 0.79
CA GLY A 71 -20.30 11.70 0.79
C GLY A 71 -19.46 12.94 0.47
N VAL A 72 -19.84 13.65 -0.61
CA VAL A 72 -19.39 15.01 -0.96
C VAL A 72 -17.88 15.27 -0.81
N GLY A 73 -17.11 14.99 -1.87
CA GLY A 73 -15.82 15.66 -2.11
C GLY A 73 -14.67 14.76 -2.53
N GLY A 74 -14.36 14.79 -3.84
CA GLY A 74 -13.07 14.36 -4.38
C GLY A 74 -12.97 12.87 -4.68
N HIS A 75 -12.81 12.53 -5.95
CA HIS A 75 -12.23 11.25 -6.35
C HIS A 75 -10.79 11.20 -5.81
N ALA A 76 -10.60 10.83 -4.55
CA ALA A 76 -9.28 10.53 -4.01
C ALA A 76 -8.70 9.41 -4.88
N GLN A 77 -7.64 9.70 -5.63
CA GLN A 77 -6.95 8.68 -6.40
C GLN A 77 -6.59 7.55 -5.44
N ARG A 78 -7.04 6.34 -5.76
CA ARG A 78 -6.72 5.12 -5.01
C ARG A 78 -5.94 4.22 -5.92
N PHE A 79 -5.09 3.40 -5.31
CA PHE A 79 -4.50 2.29 -6.02
C PHE A 79 -5.58 1.32 -6.51
N ASN A 80 -5.43 0.88 -7.74
CA ASN A 80 -5.93 -0.39 -8.20
C ASN A 80 -4.77 -1.40 -8.25
N GLU A 81 -5.09 -2.67 -8.51
CA GLU A 81 -4.10 -3.74 -8.56
C GLU A 81 -2.94 -3.46 -9.52
N GLN A 82 -3.23 -2.94 -10.72
CA GLN A 82 -2.22 -2.61 -11.73
C GLN A 82 -1.31 -1.47 -11.26
N THR A 83 -1.88 -0.34 -10.83
CA THR A 83 -1.11 0.84 -10.41
C THR A 83 -0.27 0.57 -9.15
N LEU A 84 -0.75 -0.29 -8.25
CA LEU A 84 0.04 -0.72 -7.10
C LEU A 84 1.19 -1.64 -7.52
N GLU A 85 0.93 -2.56 -8.46
CA GLU A 85 1.96 -3.46 -9.00
C GLU A 85 3.04 -2.71 -9.78
N GLU A 86 2.66 -1.69 -10.56
CA GLU A 86 3.59 -0.78 -11.24
C GLU A 86 4.49 -0.05 -10.24
N LEU A 87 3.92 0.52 -9.16
CA LEU A 87 4.70 1.15 -8.09
C LEU A 87 5.65 0.13 -7.43
N MET A 88 5.15 -1.05 -7.08
CA MET A 88 5.93 -2.09 -6.40
C MET A 88 7.00 -2.72 -7.29
N GLY A 89 6.87 -2.60 -8.62
CA GLY A 89 7.89 -3.03 -9.57
C GLY A 89 9.26 -2.40 -9.32
N ARG A 90 9.31 -1.18 -8.76
CA ARG A 90 10.56 -0.49 -8.36
C ARG A 90 11.32 -1.20 -7.24
N TYR A 91 10.63 -2.02 -6.46
CA TYR A 91 11.15 -2.71 -5.28
C TYR A 91 11.31 -4.21 -5.47
N ARG A 92 11.24 -4.71 -6.71
CA ARG A 92 11.27 -6.15 -7.03
C ARG A 92 12.46 -6.89 -6.44
N GLU A 93 13.65 -6.28 -6.42
CA GLU A 93 14.86 -6.90 -5.86
C GLU A 93 14.81 -7.07 -4.33
N ARG A 94 13.92 -6.34 -3.67
CA ARG A 94 13.70 -6.40 -2.22
C ARG A 94 12.45 -7.21 -1.87
N LEU A 95 11.68 -7.66 -2.86
CA LEU A 95 10.42 -8.34 -2.62
C LEU A 95 10.67 -9.71 -2.00
N ARG A 96 10.27 -9.86 -0.73
CA ARG A 96 10.31 -11.13 -0.01
C ARG A 96 9.06 -11.96 -0.29
N ASP A 97 7.89 -11.33 -0.19
CA ASP A 97 6.60 -12.00 -0.34
C ASP A 97 5.57 -11.03 -0.91
N GLN A 98 4.62 -11.57 -1.65
CA GLN A 98 3.43 -10.86 -2.09
C GLN A 98 2.22 -11.79 -2.05
N PHE A 99 1.12 -11.30 -1.50
CA PHE A 99 -0.12 -12.07 -1.47
C PHE A 99 -1.33 -11.17 -1.47
N THR A 100 -2.46 -11.75 -1.85
CA THR A 100 -3.75 -11.10 -1.72
C THR A 100 -4.46 -11.65 -0.50
N ILE A 101 -4.99 -10.79 0.35
CA ILE A 101 -5.79 -11.20 1.51
C ILE A 101 -7.05 -11.92 1.00
N PRO A 102 -7.49 -13.03 1.63
CA PRO A 102 -8.73 -13.72 1.27
C PRO A 102 -9.89 -12.75 1.08
N GLY A 103 -10.61 -12.91 -0.04
CA GLY A 103 -11.63 -11.96 -0.49
C GLY A 103 -11.13 -10.96 -1.53
N GLY A 104 -9.84 -10.91 -1.84
CA GLY A 104 -9.34 -10.25 -3.05
C GLY A 104 -9.25 -8.73 -2.97
N ARG A 105 -9.46 -8.14 -1.79
CA ARG A 105 -9.67 -6.69 -1.61
C ARG A 105 -8.40 -5.90 -1.40
N GLU A 106 -7.39 -6.57 -0.85
CA GLU A 106 -6.19 -5.96 -0.33
C GLU A 106 -5.00 -6.80 -0.76
N LYS A 107 -3.97 -6.13 -1.26
CA LYS A 107 -2.72 -6.75 -1.69
C LYS A 107 -1.64 -6.34 -0.72
N VAL A 108 -0.89 -7.33 -0.28
CA VAL A 108 0.20 -7.18 0.68
C VAL A 108 1.51 -7.42 -0.03
N TYR A 109 2.46 -6.54 0.22
CA TYR A 109 3.85 -6.65 -0.20
C TYR A 109 4.74 -6.63 1.04
N VAL A 110 5.65 -7.59 1.12
CA VAL A 110 6.68 -7.66 2.16
C VAL A 110 8.03 -7.44 1.49
N LEU A 111 8.71 -6.36 1.87
CA LEU A 111 10.02 -5.98 1.35
C LEU A 111 11.09 -6.20 2.41
N GLU A 112 12.26 -6.68 2.00
CA GLU A 112 13.47 -6.68 2.81
C GLU A 112 14.03 -5.25 2.90
N ALA A 113 14.27 -4.76 4.11
CA ALA A 113 14.81 -3.43 4.34
C ALA A 113 16.26 -3.29 3.85
N ARG A 114 17.02 -4.40 3.84
CA ARG A 114 18.35 -4.50 3.21
C ARG A 114 18.26 -5.41 2.00
N ALA A 115 18.85 -5.00 0.88
CA ALA A 115 19.00 -5.90 -0.25
C ALA A 115 19.76 -7.15 0.23
N PRO A 116 19.33 -8.36 -0.16
CA PRO A 116 20.05 -9.57 0.20
C PRO A 116 21.51 -9.42 -0.23
N HIS A 117 22.43 -9.69 0.70
CA HIS A 117 23.85 -9.74 0.38
C HIS A 117 24.04 -10.82 -0.69
N PRO A 118 24.66 -10.55 -1.84
CA PRO A 118 25.02 -11.63 -2.75
C PRO A 118 25.94 -12.58 -1.99
N ALA A 119 25.55 -13.85 -1.94
CA ALA A 119 26.34 -14.92 -1.33
C ALA A 119 27.64 -15.17 -2.10
#